data_AF-A0A250XQG7-F1
#
_entry.id   AF-A0A250XQG7-F1
#
_cell.length_a   1.000
_cell.length_b   1.000
_cell.length_c   1.000
_cell.angle_alpha   90.00
_cell.angle_beta   90.00
_cell.angle_gamma   90.00
#
_symmetry.space_group_name_H-M   'P 1'
#
loop_
_entity.id
_entity.type
_entity.pdbx_description
1 polymer ?
#
loop_
_entity_poly.entity_id
_entity_poly.type
_entity_poly.pdbx_seq_one_letter_code
_entity_poly.pdbx_strand_id
1 'polypeptide(L)'
;MNVINTQSTSGSFGNQANALLRKSITYQKRNISTNCCLLTAPIFFSLLLLIIQTLINKLFLSGPDFSCGCQCTKCCGYNNDPNNCKPLESGVCNSQNGLSCQQTNASNCGFQFSSGAQAAFCSISNPSNWPAFIDTPNVTFRASPPRPSAEVLVTAATPQSAGAFGQYLFTPLTTLGVIEALPLLINNFTRTAPGGATYENGYVLSEMGLQFGSSVTPDSTYYIPTTFLSTNNTYVLLPSGTCEAFGISQTNPIGLLELVGTITNTNSLLSTSSFNTGFNISGNYSISFGSISVLCTDTDVQVLQNASGINNLLYCGYEQSRCNGTSFIQEYSAAWDFGNSSASSLSLNAWYNQTSTTAGGGGPGTTFRLPGLLNLGVKAWWMESVSNASSVSSVELLGLMSMPIPANKLSLDFSSLLGPLFYTWVVQLLFPTL
;
A
#
# COMPACT_ATOMS: atom_id res chain seq x y z
N MET A 1 -52.91 -41.61 -52.18
CA MET A 1 -51.51 -41.54 -51.69
C MET A 1 -51.56 -41.03 -50.27
N ASN A 2 -51.50 -41.92 -49.28
CA ASN A 2 -51.46 -41.52 -47.87
C ASN A 2 -50.02 -41.22 -47.48
N VAL A 3 -49.75 -39.96 -47.19
CA VAL A 3 -48.52 -39.51 -46.54
C VAL A 3 -48.58 -39.99 -45.09
N ILE A 4 -47.74 -40.97 -44.75
CA ILE A 4 -47.54 -41.40 -43.37
C ILE A 4 -46.65 -40.36 -42.70
N ASN A 5 -47.26 -39.50 -41.89
CA ASN A 5 -46.54 -38.63 -40.96
C ASN A 5 -46.04 -39.50 -39.79
N THR A 6 -44.75 -39.84 -39.79
CA THR A 6 -44.08 -40.41 -38.62
C THR A 6 -43.93 -39.33 -37.56
N GLN A 7 -44.88 -39.24 -36.62
CA GLN A 7 -44.66 -38.50 -35.38
C GLN A 7 -43.67 -39.28 -34.51
N SER A 8 -42.43 -38.81 -34.43
CA SER A 8 -41.49 -39.25 -33.40
C SER A 8 -41.94 -38.70 -32.06
N THR A 9 -42.50 -39.54 -31.19
CA THR A 9 -42.79 -39.18 -29.80
C THR A 9 -41.48 -39.05 -29.02
N SER A 10 -40.96 -37.82 -28.93
CA SER A 10 -39.81 -37.51 -28.08
C SER A 10 -40.18 -37.74 -26.61
N GLY A 11 -39.43 -38.60 -25.91
CA GLY A 11 -39.69 -38.89 -24.49
C GLY A 11 -39.54 -37.65 -23.61
N SER A 12 -40.28 -37.58 -22.49
CA SER A 12 -40.11 -36.51 -21.48
C SER A 12 -38.64 -36.40 -21.03
N PHE A 13 -38.17 -35.18 -20.77
CA PHE A 13 -36.80 -34.89 -20.32
C PHE A 13 -36.36 -35.81 -19.16
N GLY A 14 -37.23 -36.07 -18.19
CA GLY A 14 -36.93 -36.97 -17.07
C GLY A 14 -36.72 -38.43 -17.48
N ASN A 15 -37.48 -38.91 -18.47
CA ASN A 15 -37.33 -40.27 -19.00
C ASN A 15 -36.06 -40.39 -19.85
N GLN A 16 -35.72 -39.36 -20.62
CA GLN A 16 -34.46 -39.31 -21.37
C GLN A 16 -33.26 -39.26 -20.42
N ALA A 17 -33.31 -38.41 -19.38
CA ALA A 17 -32.25 -38.30 -18.37
C ALA A 17 -32.05 -39.61 -17.59
N ASN A 18 -33.12 -40.28 -17.16
CA ASN A 18 -33.05 -41.58 -16.46
C ASN A 18 -32.49 -42.68 -17.37
N ALA A 19 -32.87 -42.70 -18.66
CA ALA A 19 -32.32 -43.65 -19.63
C ALA A 19 -30.82 -43.41 -19.87
N LEU A 20 -30.40 -42.14 -20.00
CA LEU A 20 -29.00 -41.76 -20.15
C LEU A 20 -28.17 -42.12 -18.90
N LEU A 21 -28.70 -41.87 -17.70
CA LEU A 21 -28.05 -42.23 -16.44
C LEU A 21 -27.89 -43.75 -16.28
N ARG A 22 -28.91 -44.54 -16.61
CA ARG A 22 -28.78 -46.01 -16.59
C ARG A 22 -27.75 -46.50 -17.59
N LYS A 23 -27.70 -45.90 -18.78
CA LYS A 23 -26.71 -46.23 -19.81
C LYS A 23 -25.28 -45.88 -19.34
N SER A 24 -25.08 -44.69 -18.76
CA SER A 24 -23.78 -44.28 -18.23
C SER A 24 -23.33 -45.13 -17.04
N ILE A 25 -24.21 -45.45 -16.10
CA ILE A 25 -23.92 -46.34 -14.96
C ILE A 25 -23.55 -47.74 -15.45
N THR A 26 -24.26 -48.28 -16.44
CA THR A 26 -23.97 -49.61 -16.99
C THR A 26 -22.62 -49.64 -17.72
N TYR A 27 -22.27 -48.56 -18.42
CA TYR A 27 -20.95 -48.40 -19.05
C TYR A 27 -19.83 -48.33 -18.00
N GLN A 28 -20.02 -47.53 -16.95
CA GLN A 28 -19.07 -47.43 -15.83
C GLN A 28 -18.90 -48.78 -15.09
N LYS A 29 -19.98 -49.55 -14.91
CA LYS A 29 -19.91 -50.90 -14.30
C LYS A 29 -19.21 -51.94 -15.19
N ARG A 30 -19.18 -51.75 -16.51
CA ARG A 30 -18.45 -52.66 -17.43
C ARG A 30 -16.97 -52.32 -17.50
N ASN A 31 -16.62 -51.04 -17.37
CA ASN A 31 -15.24 -50.58 -17.44
C ASN A 31 -14.64 -50.29 -16.05
N ILE A 32 -14.78 -51.26 -15.12
CA ILE A 32 -14.36 -51.14 -13.72
C ILE A 32 -12.87 -50.87 -13.58
N SER A 33 -12.02 -51.44 -14.45
CA SER A 33 -10.57 -51.24 -14.39
C SER A 33 -10.17 -49.78 -14.62
N THR A 34 -10.72 -49.16 -15.67
CA THR A 34 -10.48 -47.73 -15.97
C THR A 34 -11.05 -46.83 -14.89
N ASN A 35 -12.24 -47.15 -14.35
CA ASN A 35 -12.83 -46.37 -13.26
C ASN A 35 -12.05 -46.50 -11.95
N CYS A 36 -11.49 -47.68 -11.66
CA CYS A 36 -10.58 -47.87 -10.52
C CYS A 36 -9.30 -47.04 -10.69
N CYS A 37 -8.73 -47.00 -11.89
CA CYS A 37 -7.58 -46.15 -12.20
C CYS A 37 -7.91 -44.64 -12.04
N LEU A 38 -9.06 -44.20 -12.56
CA LEU A 38 -9.54 -42.82 -12.45
C LEU A 38 -9.80 -42.40 -10.99
N LEU A 39 -10.19 -43.32 -10.12
CA LEU A 39 -10.43 -43.05 -8.70
C LEU A 39 -9.16 -43.16 -7.84
N THR A 40 -8.21 -44.02 -8.22
CA THR A 40 -6.94 -44.20 -7.49
C THR A 40 -5.89 -43.15 -7.86
N ALA A 41 -5.88 -42.63 -9.09
CA ALA A 41 -4.92 -41.61 -9.52
C ALA A 41 -4.96 -40.32 -8.68
N PRO A 42 -6.13 -39.69 -8.37
CA PRO A 42 -6.19 -38.51 -7.51
C PRO A 42 -5.67 -38.80 -6.10
N ILE A 43 -5.99 -39.97 -5.54
CA ILE A 43 -5.51 -40.40 -4.22
C ILE A 43 -3.99 -40.54 -4.25
N PHE A 44 -3.43 -41.21 -5.26
CA PHE A 44 -2.00 -41.35 -5.43
C PHE A 44 -1.28 -39.99 -5.52
N PHE A 45 -1.76 -39.08 -6.38
CA PHE A 45 -1.17 -37.75 -6.49
C PHE A 45 -1.31 -36.94 -5.21
N SER A 46 -2.44 -37.03 -4.50
CA SER A 46 -2.62 -36.35 -3.22
C SER A 46 -1.65 -36.85 -2.14
N LEU A 47 -1.40 -38.16 -2.07
CA LEU A 47 -0.42 -38.74 -1.15
C LEU A 47 1.02 -38.36 -1.53
N LEU A 48 1.35 -38.40 -2.84
CA LEU A 48 2.64 -37.96 -3.35
C LEU A 48 2.91 -36.50 -2.98
N LEU A 49 1.93 -35.62 -3.21
CA LEU A 49 2.03 -34.19 -2.88
C LEU A 49 2.13 -33.96 -1.38
N LEU A 50 1.40 -34.72 -0.54
CA LEU A 50 1.51 -34.64 0.91
C LEU A 50 2.91 -35.03 1.40
N ILE A 51 3.51 -36.08 0.82
CA ILE A 51 4.88 -36.49 1.12
C ILE A 51 5.86 -35.38 0.73
N ILE A 52 5.74 -34.85 -0.49
CA ILE A 52 6.58 -33.75 -0.98
C ILE A 52 6.41 -32.51 -0.09
N GLN A 53 5.18 -32.13 0.27
CA GLN A 53 4.88 -31.02 1.17
C GLN A 53 5.58 -31.18 2.51
N THR A 54 5.50 -32.38 3.09
CA THR A 54 6.11 -32.70 4.38
C THR A 54 7.64 -32.61 4.29
N LEU A 55 8.23 -33.14 3.22
CA LEU A 55 9.67 -33.05 2.96
C LEU A 55 10.11 -31.60 2.78
N ILE A 56 9.40 -30.80 1.98
CA ILE A 56 9.78 -29.40 1.75
C ILE A 56 9.65 -28.58 3.04
N ASN A 57 8.55 -28.72 3.77
CA ASN A 57 8.33 -28.01 5.03
C ASN A 57 9.37 -28.37 6.10
N LYS A 58 9.82 -29.64 6.15
CA LYS A 58 10.82 -30.10 7.15
C LYS A 58 12.28 -29.92 6.73
N LEU A 59 12.61 -30.04 5.45
CA LEU A 59 14.02 -30.04 4.99
C LEU A 59 14.44 -28.69 4.43
N PHE A 60 13.57 -28.00 3.72
CA PHE A 60 13.92 -26.77 3.00
C PHE A 60 13.36 -25.51 3.67
N LEU A 61 12.16 -25.57 4.24
CA LEU A 61 11.49 -24.43 4.90
C LEU A 61 11.61 -24.46 6.44
N SER A 62 12.52 -25.27 6.97
CA SER A 62 12.85 -25.28 8.41
C SER A 62 13.99 -24.32 8.77
N GLY A 63 14.51 -23.57 7.79
CA GLY A 63 15.49 -22.52 8.04
C GLY A 63 14.89 -21.40 8.92
N PRO A 64 15.74 -20.72 9.72
CA PRO A 64 15.30 -19.64 10.59
C PRO A 64 14.70 -18.46 9.80
N ASP A 65 15.08 -18.26 8.54
CA ASP A 65 14.67 -17.13 7.70
C ASP A 65 13.17 -17.12 7.32
N PHE A 66 12.47 -18.26 7.49
CA PHE A 66 11.07 -18.44 7.08
C PHE A 66 10.06 -18.31 8.22
N SER A 67 10.48 -17.74 9.35
CA SER A 67 9.68 -17.53 10.55
C SER A 67 10.14 -16.28 11.30
N CYS A 68 9.29 -15.73 12.16
CA CYS A 68 9.68 -14.60 13.01
C CYS A 68 10.87 -14.94 13.90
N GLY A 69 11.82 -14.00 14.01
CA GLY A 69 13.01 -14.13 14.85
C GLY A 69 12.70 -13.98 16.34
N CYS A 70 13.44 -14.70 17.17
CA CYS A 70 13.32 -14.69 18.63
C CYS A 70 14.60 -14.18 19.29
N GLN A 71 14.46 -13.61 20.49
CA GLN A 71 15.59 -13.04 21.24
C GLN A 71 16.70 -14.07 21.41
N CYS A 72 17.90 -13.74 20.91
CA CYS A 72 19.07 -14.57 21.06
C CYS A 72 19.71 -14.34 22.43
N THR A 73 19.79 -15.36 23.28
CA THR A 73 20.43 -15.24 24.61
C THR A 73 21.92 -15.52 24.56
N LYS A 74 22.40 -16.27 23.55
CA LYS A 74 23.80 -16.64 23.39
C LYS A 74 24.25 -16.56 21.93
N CYS A 75 25.08 -15.57 21.62
CA CYS A 75 25.60 -15.29 20.28
C CYS A 75 27.08 -15.69 20.23
N CYS A 76 27.45 -16.64 19.36
CA CYS A 76 28.80 -17.24 19.28
C CYS A 76 29.48 -16.91 17.95
N GLY A 77 30.81 -16.82 17.94
CA GLY A 77 31.60 -16.62 16.72
C GLY A 77 31.58 -17.81 15.75
N TYR A 78 32.27 -17.65 14.61
CA TYR A 78 32.28 -18.58 13.47
C TYR A 78 32.57 -20.03 13.92
N ASN A 79 31.88 -21.01 13.33
CA ASN A 79 31.92 -22.44 13.67
C ASN A 79 31.38 -22.84 15.06
N ASN A 80 30.53 -22.01 15.69
CA ASN A 80 29.90 -22.32 16.98
C ASN A 80 30.94 -22.55 18.08
N ASP A 81 32.09 -21.86 18.05
CA ASP A 81 33.11 -22.00 19.08
C ASP A 81 32.51 -21.62 20.45
N PRO A 82 32.38 -22.58 21.40
CA PRO A 82 31.78 -22.33 22.71
C PRO A 82 32.54 -21.27 23.52
N ASN A 83 33.81 -21.01 23.17
CA ASN A 83 34.69 -20.11 23.89
C ASN A 83 34.55 -18.64 23.44
N ASN A 84 33.92 -18.38 22.29
CA ASN A 84 33.70 -17.03 21.75
C ASN A 84 32.21 -16.69 21.71
N CYS A 85 31.50 -16.96 22.82
CA CYS A 85 30.08 -16.68 22.97
C CYS A 85 29.87 -15.49 23.91
N LYS A 86 29.12 -14.49 23.46
CA LYS A 86 28.70 -13.35 24.29
C LYS A 86 27.21 -13.46 24.59
N PRO A 87 26.79 -13.23 25.86
CA PRO A 87 25.37 -13.06 26.17
C PRO A 87 24.87 -11.77 25.52
N LEU A 88 23.68 -11.81 24.94
CA LEU A 88 23.05 -10.66 24.31
C LEU A 88 21.72 -10.37 25.02
N GLU A 89 21.65 -9.24 25.72
CA GLU A 89 20.41 -8.80 26.39
C GLU A 89 19.45 -8.12 25.40
N SER A 90 20.00 -7.39 24.41
CA SER A 90 19.24 -6.72 23.34
C SER A 90 20.04 -6.66 22.04
N GLY A 91 19.38 -6.85 20.90
CA GLY A 91 19.98 -6.74 19.56
C GLY A 91 19.87 -8.02 18.74
N VAL A 92 20.36 -7.96 17.49
CA VAL A 92 20.36 -9.09 16.56
C VAL A 92 21.76 -9.71 16.51
N CYS A 93 21.84 -11.04 16.62
CA CYS A 93 23.09 -11.77 16.39
C CYS A 93 23.38 -11.80 14.88
N ASN A 94 24.21 -10.88 14.40
CA ASN A 94 24.41 -10.68 12.96
C ASN A 94 25.30 -11.79 12.36
N SER A 95 24.70 -12.61 11.49
CA SER A 95 25.38 -13.66 10.73
C SER A 95 26.42 -13.12 9.74
N GLN A 96 26.30 -11.86 9.29
CA GLN A 96 27.27 -11.22 8.39
C GLN A 96 28.62 -10.94 9.05
N ASN A 97 28.65 -10.80 10.38
CA ASN A 97 29.89 -10.65 11.13
C ASN A 97 30.47 -12.01 11.55
N GLY A 98 29.92 -13.12 11.02
CA GLY A 98 30.33 -14.47 11.36
C GLY A 98 29.84 -14.95 12.73
N LEU A 99 28.75 -14.40 13.27
CA LEU A 99 28.16 -14.85 14.53
C LEU A 99 26.89 -15.68 14.32
N SER A 100 26.71 -16.75 15.11
CA SER A 100 25.53 -17.61 15.10
C SER A 100 24.82 -17.62 16.46
N CYS A 101 23.49 -17.62 16.44
CA CYS A 101 22.70 -17.76 17.66
C CYS A 101 22.58 -19.23 18.06
N GLN A 102 23.02 -19.59 19.27
CA GLN A 102 22.95 -20.96 19.79
C GLN A 102 21.69 -21.23 20.61
N GLN A 103 21.19 -20.21 21.30
CA GLN A 103 20.04 -20.33 22.17
C GLN A 103 19.12 -19.12 21.99
N THR A 104 17.86 -19.42 21.72
CA THR A 104 16.80 -18.43 21.56
C THR A 104 15.78 -18.57 22.67
N ASN A 105 15.23 -17.44 23.11
CA ASN A 105 14.06 -17.43 23.98
C ASN A 105 12.79 -17.47 23.13
N ALA A 106 12.18 -18.65 23.01
CA ALA A 106 10.96 -18.84 22.22
C ALA A 106 9.73 -18.08 22.76
N SER A 107 9.79 -17.57 23.99
CA SER A 107 8.69 -16.77 24.57
C SER A 107 8.78 -15.29 24.20
N ASN A 108 9.94 -14.82 23.70
CA ASN A 108 10.17 -13.43 23.35
C ASN A 108 10.63 -13.32 21.90
N CYS A 109 9.65 -13.32 20.99
CA CYS A 109 9.86 -13.19 19.55
C CYS A 109 9.25 -11.90 19.02
N GLY A 110 9.86 -11.31 18.00
CA GLY A 110 9.40 -10.04 17.48
C GLY A 110 10.29 -9.47 16.39
N PHE A 111 9.77 -8.42 15.75
CA PHE A 111 10.46 -7.70 14.68
C PHE A 111 11.86 -7.25 15.09
N GLN A 112 12.05 -6.80 16.34
CA GLN A 112 13.33 -6.32 16.87
C GLN A 112 14.45 -7.38 16.94
N PHE A 113 14.10 -8.66 16.89
CA PHE A 113 15.06 -9.78 16.92
C PHE A 113 15.17 -10.50 15.56
N SER A 114 14.51 -9.95 14.53
CA SER A 114 14.37 -10.59 13.22
C SER A 114 15.32 -9.96 12.21
N SER A 115 15.85 -10.78 11.30
CA SER A 115 16.47 -10.30 10.06
C SER A 115 15.43 -9.69 9.12
N GLY A 116 15.85 -8.97 8.08
CA GLY A 116 14.92 -8.40 7.09
C GLY A 116 14.02 -9.46 6.42
N ALA A 117 14.52 -10.68 6.21
CA ALA A 117 13.72 -11.78 5.66
C ALA A 117 12.73 -12.36 6.69
N GLN A 118 13.13 -12.47 7.96
CA GLN A 118 12.29 -12.97 9.05
C GLN A 118 11.20 -11.98 9.45
N ALA A 119 11.46 -10.67 9.33
CA ALA A 119 10.58 -9.60 9.74
C ALA A 119 9.19 -9.67 9.08
N ALA A 120 9.12 -10.15 7.84
CA ALA A 120 7.87 -10.35 7.11
C ALA A 120 6.93 -11.39 7.76
N PHE A 121 7.47 -12.25 8.63
CA PHE A 121 6.72 -13.34 9.29
C PHE A 121 6.30 -13.01 10.73
N CYS A 122 6.69 -11.84 11.25
CA CYS A 122 6.39 -11.44 12.62
C CYS A 122 4.97 -10.90 12.79
N SER A 123 4.43 -11.10 13.99
CA SER A 123 3.14 -10.51 14.36
C SER A 123 3.25 -9.00 14.46
N ILE A 124 2.29 -8.30 13.88
CA ILE A 124 2.08 -6.86 14.04
C ILE A 124 0.71 -6.69 14.70
N SER A 125 0.71 -6.69 16.04
CA SER A 125 -0.53 -6.63 16.82
C SER A 125 -1.18 -5.25 16.80
N ASN A 126 -0.37 -4.19 16.78
CA ASN A 126 -0.80 -2.80 16.71
C ASN A 126 -0.06 -2.13 15.55
N PRO A 127 -0.58 -2.19 14.31
CA PRO A 127 0.05 -1.54 13.18
C PRO A 127 0.02 -0.02 13.34
N SER A 128 1.15 0.64 13.07
CA SER A 128 1.21 2.10 13.01
C SER A 128 0.32 2.61 11.87
N ASN A 129 -0.34 3.73 12.11
CA ASN A 129 -1.07 4.45 11.07
C ASN A 129 -0.16 5.51 10.46
N TRP A 130 -0.38 5.83 9.19
CA TRP A 130 0.42 6.83 8.46
C TRP A 130 -0.49 7.73 7.62
N PRO A 131 -0.10 8.99 7.38
CA PRO A 131 -0.83 9.89 6.49
C PRO A 131 -1.06 9.25 5.13
N ALA A 132 -2.15 9.63 4.47
CA ALA A 132 -2.36 9.26 3.08
C ALA A 132 -1.52 10.16 2.17
N PHE A 133 -0.78 9.55 1.25
CA PHE A 133 0.08 10.26 0.29
C PHE A 133 -0.64 10.41 -1.05
N ILE A 134 -0.23 11.41 -1.82
CA ILE A 134 -0.50 11.47 -3.24
C ILE A 134 0.79 11.25 -4.04
N ASP A 135 0.66 10.65 -5.23
CA ASP A 135 1.78 10.54 -6.14
C ASP A 135 2.12 11.94 -6.67
N THR A 136 3.36 12.38 -6.46
CA THR A 136 3.86 13.70 -6.85
C THR A 136 5.15 13.50 -7.64
N PRO A 137 5.22 13.92 -8.91
CA PRO A 137 6.40 13.74 -9.75
C PRO A 137 7.64 14.36 -9.14
N ASN A 138 8.79 13.76 -9.47
CA ASN A 138 10.07 14.39 -9.21
C ASN A 138 10.12 15.74 -9.94
N VAL A 139 10.73 16.76 -9.32
CA VAL A 139 10.89 18.11 -9.87
C VAL A 139 11.42 18.06 -11.31
N THR A 140 12.25 17.09 -11.68
CA THR A 140 12.77 16.92 -13.04
C THR A 140 11.74 16.60 -14.11
N PHE A 141 10.63 15.96 -13.74
CA PHE A 141 9.60 15.48 -14.65
C PHE A 141 8.29 16.27 -14.53
N ARG A 142 8.18 17.23 -13.60
CA ARG A 142 7.00 18.09 -13.46
C ARG A 142 6.74 18.91 -14.73
N ALA A 143 5.46 19.16 -15.01
CA ALA A 143 5.01 20.00 -16.10
C ALA A 143 5.67 21.40 -16.07
N SER A 144 5.94 21.92 -17.27
CA SER A 144 6.49 23.25 -17.50
C SER A 144 5.41 24.13 -18.14
N PRO A 145 5.25 25.41 -17.76
CA PRO A 145 6.14 26.26 -16.95
C PRO A 145 6.11 26.17 -15.41
N PRO A 146 5.13 25.58 -14.70
CA PRO A 146 5.01 25.74 -13.23
C PRO A 146 6.17 25.19 -12.39
N ARG A 147 6.99 24.30 -12.94
CA ARG A 147 8.18 23.77 -12.29
C ARG A 147 9.03 24.91 -11.64
N PRO A 148 9.38 24.84 -10.34
CA PRO A 148 9.43 23.64 -9.51
C PRO A 148 8.11 23.22 -8.87
N SER A 149 7.03 24.00 -8.92
CA SER A 149 5.74 23.67 -8.31
C SER A 149 5.13 22.39 -8.88
N ALA A 150 4.33 21.70 -8.06
CA ALA A 150 3.56 20.53 -8.44
C ALA A 150 2.18 20.96 -8.96
N GLU A 151 2.01 20.97 -10.29
CA GLU A 151 0.73 21.34 -10.90
C GLU A 151 -0.30 20.20 -10.77
N VAL A 152 -1.54 20.57 -10.48
CA VAL A 152 -2.73 19.72 -10.48
C VAL A 152 -3.82 20.33 -11.33
N LEU A 153 -4.67 19.48 -11.91
CA LEU A 153 -5.72 19.91 -12.83
C LEU A 153 -7.11 19.80 -12.18
N VAL A 154 -7.95 20.80 -12.35
CA VAL A 154 -9.31 20.79 -11.80
C VAL A 154 -10.33 21.24 -12.85
N THR A 155 -11.43 20.52 -12.95
CA THR A 155 -12.61 20.92 -13.72
C THR A 155 -13.87 20.65 -12.91
N ALA A 156 -14.96 21.32 -13.31
CA ALA A 156 -16.30 21.12 -12.75
C ALA A 156 -17.34 21.53 -13.82
N ALA A 157 -18.62 21.61 -13.43
CA ALA A 157 -19.69 22.11 -14.30
C ALA A 157 -19.40 23.49 -14.89
N THR A 158 -18.76 24.37 -14.11
CA THR A 158 -18.32 25.69 -14.54
C THR A 158 -16.89 25.97 -14.07
N PRO A 159 -16.08 26.75 -14.81
CA PRO A 159 -14.73 27.13 -14.37
C PRO A 159 -14.70 27.82 -13.01
N GLN A 160 -15.75 28.60 -12.68
CA GLN A 160 -15.88 29.26 -11.39
C GLN A 160 -16.02 28.24 -10.25
N SER A 161 -16.91 27.25 -10.40
CA SER A 161 -17.04 26.17 -9.43
C SER A 161 -15.77 25.34 -9.31
N ALA A 162 -15.06 25.11 -10.43
CA ALA A 162 -13.81 24.37 -10.41
C ALA A 162 -12.72 25.10 -9.61
N GLY A 163 -12.60 26.43 -9.77
CA GLY A 163 -11.71 27.26 -8.96
C GLY A 163 -12.08 27.24 -7.48
N ALA A 164 -13.37 27.24 -7.16
CA ALA A 164 -13.87 27.20 -5.79
C ALA A 164 -13.64 25.84 -5.10
N PHE A 165 -13.68 24.72 -5.82
CA PHE A 165 -13.19 23.44 -5.29
C PHE A 165 -11.66 23.43 -5.18
N GLY A 166 -10.96 23.95 -6.18
CA GLY A 166 -9.50 23.96 -6.27
C GLY A 166 -8.81 24.61 -5.06
N GLN A 167 -9.33 25.74 -4.56
CA GLN A 167 -8.80 26.45 -3.39
C GLN A 167 -8.81 25.62 -2.09
N TYR A 168 -9.64 24.57 -2.00
CA TYR A 168 -9.76 23.74 -0.81
C TYR A 168 -9.05 22.39 -0.92
N LEU A 169 -8.39 22.10 -2.05
CA LEU A 169 -7.59 20.88 -2.20
C LEU A 169 -6.43 20.90 -1.20
N PHE A 170 -5.62 21.96 -1.21
CA PHE A 170 -4.47 22.12 -0.33
C PHE A 170 -4.75 23.19 0.72
N THR A 171 -4.41 22.92 1.97
CA THR A 171 -4.77 23.77 3.11
C THR A 171 -3.50 24.41 3.65
N PRO A 172 -3.47 25.72 3.90
CA PRO A 172 -2.30 26.35 4.49
C PRO A 172 -2.12 25.88 5.94
N LEU A 173 -0.87 25.70 6.37
CA LEU A 173 -0.55 25.28 7.74
C LEU A 173 -0.78 26.37 8.79
N THR A 174 -1.07 27.61 8.39
CA THR A 174 -1.24 28.78 9.26
C THR A 174 -2.60 28.87 9.95
N THR A 175 -3.37 27.78 10.01
CA THR A 175 -4.67 27.79 10.71
C THR A 175 -4.49 27.84 12.22
N LEU A 176 -5.26 28.72 12.90
CA LEU A 176 -5.14 28.99 14.35
C LEU A 176 -5.19 27.74 15.24
N GLY A 177 -5.85 26.65 14.80
CA GLY A 177 -5.97 25.41 15.58
C GLY A 177 -4.73 24.50 15.56
N VAL A 178 -3.92 24.56 14.49
CA VAL A 178 -2.70 23.73 14.39
C VAL A 178 -1.60 24.25 15.31
N ILE A 179 -1.49 25.57 15.46
CA ILE A 179 -0.43 26.23 16.22
C ILE A 179 -0.54 25.94 17.71
N GLU A 180 -1.75 26.02 18.28
CA GLU A 180 -1.98 25.80 19.72
C GLU A 180 -1.82 24.32 20.13
N ALA A 181 -2.19 23.39 19.24
CA ALA A 181 -2.10 21.95 19.51
C ALA A 181 -0.72 21.35 19.19
N LEU A 182 0.16 22.10 18.50
CA LEU A 182 1.39 21.56 17.92
C LEU A 182 2.29 20.83 18.94
N PRO A 183 2.58 21.38 20.13
CA PRO A 183 3.42 20.67 21.12
C PRO A 183 2.79 19.36 21.61
N LEU A 184 1.46 19.32 21.77
CA LEU A 184 0.73 18.12 22.19
C LEU A 184 0.74 17.07 21.07
N LEU A 185 0.54 17.50 19.82
CA LEU A 185 0.56 16.64 18.66
C LEU A 185 1.94 16.00 18.48
N ILE A 186 3.03 16.78 18.54
CA ILE A 186 4.38 16.22 18.40
C ILE A 186 4.68 15.23 19.53
N ASN A 187 4.26 15.51 20.77
CA ASN A 187 4.41 14.55 21.88
C ASN A 187 3.59 13.27 21.69
N ASN A 188 2.48 13.33 20.96
CA ASN A 188 1.66 12.16 20.64
C ASN A 188 2.23 11.34 19.47
N PHE A 189 3.18 11.88 18.70
CA PHE A 189 3.78 11.18 17.57
C PHE A 189 4.49 9.89 18.00
N THR A 190 5.13 9.86 19.17
CA THR A 190 5.71 8.66 19.77
C THR A 190 4.92 8.22 21.00
N ARG A 191 4.50 6.95 21.07
CA ARG A 191 3.80 6.41 22.25
C ARG A 191 4.46 5.15 22.74
N THR A 192 4.72 5.09 24.05
CA THR A 192 5.20 3.88 24.73
C THR A 192 4.00 3.08 25.25
N ALA A 193 3.80 1.87 24.74
CA ALA A 193 2.80 0.93 25.22
C ALA A 193 3.14 0.43 26.64
N PRO A 194 2.13 -0.01 27.42
CA PRO A 194 2.36 -0.81 28.63
C PRO A 194 3.17 -2.06 28.26
N GLY A 195 4.39 -2.17 28.79
CA GLY A 195 5.36 -3.21 28.39
C GLY A 195 6.62 -2.68 27.67
N GLY A 196 6.73 -1.36 27.45
CA GLY A 196 7.96 -0.72 26.98
C GLY A 196 8.16 -0.67 25.47
N ALA A 197 7.22 -1.19 24.67
CA ALA A 197 7.25 -1.07 23.22
C ALA A 197 6.83 0.34 22.77
N THR A 198 7.70 1.06 22.08
CA THR A 198 7.38 2.34 21.44
C THR A 198 6.79 2.11 20.04
N TYR A 199 5.73 2.83 19.69
CA TYR A 199 5.15 2.85 18.35
C TYR A 199 4.77 4.28 17.93
N GLU A 200 4.70 4.53 16.63
CA GLU A 200 4.48 5.85 16.04
C GLU A 200 3.01 6.04 15.67
N ASN A 201 2.47 7.20 16.02
CA ASN A 201 1.17 7.67 15.59
C ASN A 201 1.36 8.62 14.40
N GLY A 202 1.51 8.07 13.19
CA GLY A 202 1.70 8.88 11.99
C GLY A 202 0.50 9.76 11.64
N TYR A 203 -0.71 9.40 12.08
CA TYR A 203 -1.94 10.18 11.83
C TYR A 203 -1.88 11.62 12.38
N VAL A 204 -1.07 11.83 13.40
CA VAL A 204 -0.84 13.15 14.00
C VAL A 204 -0.31 14.14 12.95
N LEU A 205 0.48 13.66 11.98
CA LEU A 205 0.95 14.53 10.90
C LEU A 205 -0.22 15.08 10.06
N SER A 206 -1.24 14.28 9.81
CA SER A 206 -2.47 14.75 9.15
C SER A 206 -3.32 15.64 10.07
N GLU A 207 -3.35 15.39 11.38
CA GLU A 207 -3.99 16.31 12.34
C GLU A 207 -3.32 17.69 12.40
N MET A 208 -2.01 17.77 12.12
CA MET A 208 -1.31 19.04 11.93
C MET A 208 -1.67 19.75 10.61
N GLY A 209 -2.53 19.15 9.78
CA GLY A 209 -2.90 19.66 8.46
C GLY A 209 -1.83 19.44 7.38
N LEU A 210 -0.81 18.60 7.65
CA LEU A 210 0.24 18.30 6.67
C LEU A 210 -0.28 17.34 5.61
N GLN A 211 -0.09 17.72 4.34
CA GLN A 211 -0.42 16.90 3.19
C GLN A 211 0.87 16.47 2.51
N PHE A 212 0.97 15.18 2.22
CA PHE A 212 2.22 14.59 1.75
C PHE A 212 2.12 14.09 0.32
N GLY A 213 3.19 14.32 -0.42
CA GLY A 213 3.43 13.78 -1.74
C GLY A 213 4.66 12.88 -1.77
N SER A 214 4.72 11.94 -2.71
CA SER A 214 5.94 11.18 -3.00
C SER A 214 6.11 10.89 -4.48
N SER A 215 7.36 10.91 -4.96
CA SER A 215 7.73 10.44 -6.30
C SER A 215 8.22 9.00 -6.30
N VAL A 216 8.30 8.37 -5.13
CA VAL A 216 8.82 7.01 -4.99
C VAL A 216 7.70 6.03 -5.28
N THR A 217 8.00 5.02 -6.09
CA THR A 217 7.03 3.94 -6.32
C THR A 217 6.71 3.25 -5.00
N PRO A 218 5.41 3.10 -4.65
CA PRO A 218 5.03 2.40 -3.44
C PRO A 218 5.36 0.92 -3.59
N ASP A 219 6.17 0.39 -2.67
CA ASP A 219 6.43 -1.04 -2.57
C ASP A 219 5.26 -1.67 -1.80
N SER A 220 4.63 -2.68 -2.40
CA SER A 220 3.48 -3.40 -1.84
C SER A 220 3.79 -4.10 -0.51
N THR A 221 5.07 -4.25 -0.16
CA THR A 221 5.54 -5.07 0.97
C THR A 221 5.64 -4.27 2.27
N TYR A 222 5.75 -2.94 2.21
CA TYR A 222 5.94 -2.10 3.39
C TYR A 222 4.67 -1.34 3.78
N TYR A 223 4.35 -1.33 5.07
CA TYR A 223 3.19 -0.61 5.62
C TYR A 223 3.45 0.90 5.74
N ILE A 224 4.70 1.27 6.03
CA ILE A 224 5.18 2.65 6.07
C ILE A 224 5.34 3.16 4.62
N PRO A 225 4.95 4.40 4.30
CA PRO A 225 5.29 5.03 3.03
C PRO A 225 6.79 4.87 2.73
N THR A 226 7.14 4.33 1.55
CA THR A 226 8.53 4.01 1.17
C THR A 226 9.45 5.23 1.21
N THR A 227 8.89 6.41 0.97
CA THR A 227 9.59 7.70 1.10
C THR A 227 10.14 7.97 2.50
N PHE A 228 9.51 7.45 3.56
CA PHE A 228 10.04 7.55 4.93
C PHE A 228 11.13 6.52 5.25
N LEU A 229 11.32 5.52 4.38
CA LEU A 229 12.33 4.47 4.53
C LEU A 229 13.52 4.67 3.58
N SER A 230 13.32 5.43 2.50
CA SER A 230 14.32 5.70 1.49
C SER A 230 15.15 6.95 1.82
N THR A 231 16.29 7.12 1.17
CA THR A 231 17.03 8.39 1.18
C THR A 231 16.38 9.48 0.32
N ASN A 232 15.21 9.21 -0.29
CA ASN A 232 14.48 10.20 -1.07
C ASN A 232 13.73 11.16 -0.16
N ASN A 233 13.50 12.36 -0.68
CA ASN A 233 12.81 13.40 0.05
C ASN A 233 11.29 13.21 -0.05
N THR A 234 10.61 13.45 1.07
CA THR A 234 9.15 13.47 1.13
C THR A 234 8.65 14.88 0.77
N TYR A 235 7.60 15.00 -0.05
CA TYR A 235 7.06 16.33 -0.37
C TYR A 235 6.00 16.72 0.66
N VAL A 236 6.06 17.97 1.16
CA VAL A 236 4.96 18.60 1.88
C VAL A 236 4.28 19.55 0.91
N LEU A 237 3.01 19.28 0.62
CA LEU A 237 2.23 19.95 -0.40
C LEU A 237 1.46 21.12 0.22
N LEU A 238 1.74 22.32 -0.27
CA LEU A 238 1.19 23.57 0.24
C LEU A 238 0.55 24.37 -0.90
N PRO A 239 -0.41 25.27 -0.61
CA PRO A 239 -0.96 26.17 -1.63
C PRO A 239 0.13 26.98 -2.34
N SER A 240 -0.08 27.27 -3.61
CA SER A 240 0.83 28.07 -4.44
C SER A 240 1.38 29.33 -3.74
N GLY A 241 2.69 29.55 -3.85
CA GLY A 241 3.41 30.71 -3.30
C GLY A 241 3.69 30.64 -1.79
N THR A 242 3.33 29.56 -1.09
CA THR A 242 3.58 29.43 0.35
C THR A 242 5.07 29.27 0.62
N CYS A 243 5.77 28.38 -0.10
CA CYS A 243 7.19 28.13 0.13
C CYS A 243 8.03 29.39 -0.13
N GLU A 244 7.73 30.13 -1.20
CA GLU A 244 8.40 31.40 -1.52
C GLU A 244 8.12 32.48 -0.46
N ALA A 245 6.88 32.62 0.02
CA ALA A 245 6.52 33.61 1.03
C ALA A 245 7.27 33.43 2.35
N PHE A 246 7.61 32.19 2.72
CA PHE A 246 8.41 31.87 3.91
C PHE A 246 9.92 31.74 3.63
N GLY A 247 10.37 32.02 2.40
CA GLY A 247 11.79 31.96 2.04
C GLY A 247 12.37 30.54 2.01
N ILE A 248 11.54 29.51 1.84
CA ILE A 248 11.95 28.10 1.83
C ILE A 248 12.17 27.64 0.39
N SER A 249 13.33 27.02 0.13
CA SER A 249 13.64 26.44 -1.18
C SER A 249 12.75 25.23 -1.48
N GLN A 250 12.16 25.19 -2.68
CA GLN A 250 11.39 24.04 -3.16
C GLN A 250 12.26 22.87 -3.66
N THR A 251 13.58 23.03 -3.73
CA THR A 251 14.52 22.04 -4.29
C THR A 251 15.48 21.47 -3.26
N ASN A 252 15.68 22.17 -2.14
CA ASN A 252 16.60 21.74 -1.09
C ASN A 252 15.79 21.18 0.09
N PRO A 253 16.06 19.93 0.52
CA PRO A 253 15.34 19.35 1.65
C PRO A 253 15.72 20.03 2.97
N ILE A 254 14.74 20.14 3.85
CA ILE A 254 14.87 20.61 5.24
C ILE A 254 14.22 19.59 6.19
N GLY A 255 14.49 19.72 7.49
CA GLY A 255 13.82 18.87 8.48
C GLY A 255 12.33 19.24 8.59
N LEU A 256 11.44 18.26 8.80
CA LEU A 256 10.00 18.52 8.99
C LEU A 256 9.73 19.49 10.15
N LEU A 257 10.49 19.37 11.24
CA LEU A 257 10.39 20.28 12.39
C LEU A 257 10.77 21.73 12.03
N GLU A 258 11.81 21.90 11.21
CA GLU A 258 12.26 23.20 10.72
C GLU A 258 11.23 23.83 9.77
N LEU A 259 10.63 23.02 8.88
CA LEU A 259 9.56 23.45 7.98
C LEU A 259 8.35 23.97 8.78
N VAL A 260 7.84 23.14 9.70
CA VAL A 260 6.65 23.47 10.50
C VAL A 260 6.91 24.70 11.37
N GLY A 261 8.07 24.78 12.02
CA GLY A 261 8.42 25.93 12.86
C GLY A 261 8.54 27.24 12.09
N THR A 262 9.07 27.19 10.87
CA THR A 262 9.21 28.36 10.00
C THR A 262 7.84 28.87 9.55
N ILE A 263 6.95 27.97 9.10
CA ILE A 263 5.62 28.35 8.59
C ILE A 263 4.69 28.83 9.71
N THR A 264 4.76 28.19 10.88
CA THR A 264 3.90 28.56 12.03
C THR A 264 4.48 29.69 12.88
N ASN A 265 5.71 30.16 12.58
CA ASN A 265 6.46 31.10 13.40
C ASN A 265 6.61 30.66 14.88
N THR A 266 6.74 29.35 15.10
CA THR A 266 6.86 28.73 16.45
C THR A 266 8.24 28.13 16.72
N ASN A 267 9.26 28.51 15.94
CA ASN A 267 10.63 27.99 16.05
C ASN A 267 11.19 27.96 17.50
N SER A 268 10.81 28.91 18.36
CA SER A 268 11.21 28.94 19.77
C SER A 268 10.56 27.83 20.63
N LEU A 269 9.31 27.46 20.34
CA LEU A 269 8.56 26.41 21.06
C LEU A 269 9.02 24.99 20.67
N LEU A 270 9.53 24.83 19.45
CA LEU A 270 9.94 23.56 18.86
C LEU A 270 11.38 23.14 19.17
N SER A 271 12.18 24.03 19.77
CA SER A 271 13.59 23.80 20.14
C SER A 271 13.78 22.97 21.43
N THR A 272 12.71 22.50 22.07
CA THR A 272 12.81 21.70 23.29
C THR A 272 13.19 20.25 22.96
N SER A 273 14.15 19.69 23.72
CA SER A 273 14.75 18.35 23.52
C SER A 273 13.75 17.17 23.59
N SER A 274 12.50 17.44 23.97
CA SER A 274 11.40 16.49 24.07
C SER A 274 10.93 15.92 22.72
N PHE A 275 11.25 16.58 21.60
CA PHE A 275 10.74 16.23 20.27
C PHE A 275 11.70 15.40 19.40
N ASN A 276 12.86 15.02 19.95
CA ASN A 276 13.86 14.16 19.30
C ASN A 276 13.72 12.67 19.64
N THR A 277 12.61 12.23 20.25
CA THR A 277 12.36 10.81 20.47
C THR A 277 12.06 10.15 19.12
N GLY A 278 13.00 9.36 18.60
CA GLY A 278 12.84 8.59 17.36
C GLY A 278 12.68 7.10 17.63
N PHE A 279 12.06 6.40 16.69
CA PHE A 279 11.91 4.95 16.69
C PHE A 279 12.95 4.29 15.81
N ASN A 280 13.69 3.31 16.33
CA ASN A 280 14.71 2.57 15.59
C ASN A 280 14.11 1.33 14.91
N ILE A 281 13.76 1.44 13.63
CA ILE A 281 13.37 0.34 12.74
C ILE A 281 14.62 -0.49 12.42
N SER A 282 14.90 -1.50 13.26
CA SER A 282 16.12 -2.32 13.20
C SER A 282 17.39 -1.48 13.43
N GLY A 283 18.52 -2.10 13.78
CA GLY A 283 19.71 -1.40 14.32
C GLY A 283 20.37 -0.28 13.48
N ASN A 284 19.79 0.15 12.35
CA ASN A 284 20.32 1.17 11.43
C ASN A 284 19.33 2.27 10.99
N TYR A 285 18.04 2.26 11.33
CA TYR A 285 17.08 3.24 10.76
C TYR A 285 16.15 3.84 11.81
N SER A 286 16.36 5.11 12.20
CA SER A 286 15.51 5.79 13.17
C SER A 286 14.55 6.81 12.53
N ILE A 287 13.23 6.65 12.66
CA ILE A 287 12.25 7.67 12.29
C ILE A 287 11.93 8.51 13.52
N SER A 288 12.33 9.78 13.50
CA SER A 288 11.91 10.80 14.47
C SER A 288 11.26 11.95 13.71
N PHE A 289 10.33 12.66 14.33
CA PHE A 289 9.69 13.82 13.70
C PHE A 289 10.71 14.84 13.18
N GLY A 290 11.79 15.09 13.93
CA GLY A 290 12.87 16.00 13.52
C GLY A 290 13.80 15.45 12.43
N SER A 291 13.80 14.14 12.19
CA SER A 291 14.69 13.47 11.22
C SER A 291 14.03 13.24 9.85
N ILE A 292 12.72 13.50 9.71
CA ILE A 292 12.04 13.35 8.42
C ILE A 292 12.51 14.47 7.49
N SER A 293 13.25 14.09 6.44
CA SER A 293 13.67 14.98 5.35
C SER A 293 12.49 15.30 4.45
N VAL A 294 12.15 16.59 4.34
CA VAL A 294 11.03 17.07 3.53
C VAL A 294 11.42 18.16 2.56
N LEU A 295 10.72 18.20 1.43
CA LEU A 295 10.77 19.30 0.46
C LEU A 295 9.46 20.09 0.54
N CYS A 296 9.56 21.38 0.78
CA CYS A 296 8.44 22.30 0.62
C CYS A 296 8.05 22.30 -0.86
N THR A 297 6.80 21.98 -1.19
CA THR A 297 6.32 21.94 -2.57
C THR A 297 5.06 22.77 -2.69
N ASP A 298 5.15 23.85 -3.47
CA ASP A 298 3.98 24.64 -3.84
C ASP A 298 3.14 23.83 -4.84
N THR A 299 1.83 23.87 -4.67
CA THR A 299 0.86 23.19 -5.52
C THR A 299 0.04 24.20 -6.31
N ASP A 300 0.19 24.14 -7.63
CA ASP A 300 -0.48 25.04 -8.55
C ASP A 300 -1.74 24.36 -9.08
N VAL A 301 -2.89 25.01 -8.89
CA VAL A 301 -4.19 24.48 -9.32
C VAL A 301 -4.56 25.11 -10.66
N GLN A 302 -4.51 24.31 -11.73
CA GLN A 302 -4.93 24.74 -13.05
C GLN A 302 -6.41 24.40 -13.29
N VAL A 303 -7.23 25.44 -13.46
CA VAL A 303 -8.65 25.28 -13.81
C VAL A 303 -8.82 25.07 -15.30
N LEU A 304 -9.48 23.98 -15.67
CA LEU A 304 -9.81 23.63 -17.05
C LEU A 304 -11.30 23.77 -17.32
N GLN A 305 -11.64 23.93 -18.60
CA GLN A 305 -13.03 24.15 -19.03
C GLN A 305 -13.88 22.86 -18.99
N ASN A 306 -13.27 21.70 -19.19
CA ASN A 306 -13.94 20.41 -19.23
C ASN A 306 -12.97 19.25 -19.00
N ALA A 307 -13.52 18.05 -18.75
CA ALA A 307 -12.76 16.81 -18.58
C ALA A 307 -11.94 16.40 -19.82
N SER A 308 -12.33 16.83 -21.02
CA SER A 308 -11.50 16.59 -22.22
C SER A 308 -10.18 17.34 -22.15
N GLY A 309 -10.16 18.54 -21.55
CA GLY A 309 -8.93 19.29 -21.28
C GLY A 309 -7.99 18.53 -20.35
N ILE A 310 -8.54 17.95 -19.26
CA ILE A 310 -7.78 17.09 -18.34
C ILE A 310 -7.15 15.94 -19.13
N ASN A 311 -7.95 15.18 -19.88
CA ASN A 311 -7.46 14.02 -20.63
C ASN A 311 -6.35 14.40 -21.63
N ASN A 312 -6.47 15.54 -22.31
CA ASN A 312 -5.46 16.01 -23.26
C ASN A 312 -4.13 16.37 -22.57
N LEU A 313 -4.19 17.11 -21.46
CA LEU A 313 -2.98 17.49 -20.72
C LEU A 313 -2.32 16.29 -20.04
N LEU A 314 -3.10 15.43 -19.40
CA LEU A 314 -2.57 14.20 -18.79
C LEU A 314 -1.96 13.27 -19.84
N TYR A 315 -2.60 13.11 -21.00
CA TYR A 315 -2.04 12.34 -22.12
C TYR A 315 -0.70 12.94 -22.56
N CYS A 316 -0.62 14.25 -22.75
CA CYS A 316 0.62 14.92 -23.17
C CYS A 316 1.71 14.97 -22.10
N GLY A 317 1.35 14.82 -20.83
CA GLY A 317 2.30 14.76 -19.73
C GLY A 317 2.92 13.38 -19.53
N TYR A 318 2.29 12.34 -20.07
CA TYR A 318 2.72 10.95 -19.93
C TYR A 318 4.03 10.68 -20.68
N GLU A 319 4.95 9.92 -20.08
CA GLU A 319 6.32 9.65 -20.59
C GLU A 319 6.35 9.16 -22.05
N GLN A 320 5.41 8.30 -22.44
CA GLN A 320 5.39 7.72 -23.78
C GLN A 320 4.59 8.55 -24.80
N SER A 321 4.04 9.69 -24.37
CA SER A 321 3.30 10.56 -25.27
C SER A 321 4.25 11.29 -26.22
N ARG A 322 3.74 11.62 -27.41
CA ARG A 322 4.49 12.37 -28.43
C ARG A 322 3.84 13.71 -28.72
N CYS A 323 3.33 14.36 -27.68
CA CYS A 323 2.76 15.69 -27.83
C CYS A 323 3.87 16.69 -28.20
N ASN A 324 3.56 17.59 -29.12
CA ASN A 324 4.46 18.67 -29.59
C ASN A 324 5.82 18.20 -30.18
N GLY A 325 5.96 16.92 -30.55
CA GLY A 325 7.17 16.39 -31.19
C GLY A 325 8.39 16.30 -30.27
N THR A 326 8.23 16.51 -28.96
CA THR A 326 9.27 16.38 -27.94
C THR A 326 9.08 15.11 -27.13
N SER A 327 10.17 14.48 -26.70
CA SER A 327 10.15 13.29 -25.82
C SER A 327 10.35 13.64 -24.34
N PHE A 328 10.19 14.91 -23.96
CA PHE A 328 10.35 15.33 -22.56
C PHE A 328 9.07 15.06 -21.79
N ILE A 329 9.23 14.41 -20.63
CA ILE A 329 8.14 14.08 -19.71
C ILE A 329 7.68 15.35 -19.00
N GLN A 330 6.36 15.59 -18.97
CA GLN A 330 5.74 16.79 -18.38
C GLN A 330 4.56 16.40 -17.50
N GLU A 331 4.87 15.76 -16.39
CA GLU A 331 3.91 15.13 -15.50
C GLU A 331 3.14 16.13 -14.66
N TYR A 332 1.84 15.87 -14.52
CA TYR A 332 0.97 16.48 -13.54
C TYR A 332 0.83 15.52 -12.35
N SER A 333 0.62 16.05 -11.15
CA SER A 333 0.55 15.20 -9.94
C SER A 333 -0.77 14.45 -9.86
N ALA A 334 -1.87 15.17 -10.05
CA ALA A 334 -3.22 14.65 -9.96
C ALA A 334 -4.20 15.54 -10.74
N ALA A 335 -5.38 15.00 -11.02
CA ALA A 335 -6.49 15.77 -11.54
C ALA A 335 -7.82 15.40 -10.89
N TRP A 336 -8.73 16.36 -10.80
CA TRP A 336 -10.09 16.18 -10.29
C TRP A 336 -11.13 16.80 -11.21
N ASP A 337 -12.22 16.10 -11.44
CA ASP A 337 -13.42 16.58 -12.10
C ASP A 337 -14.60 16.44 -11.14
N PHE A 338 -15.08 17.58 -10.67
CA PHE A 338 -16.19 17.67 -9.72
C PHE A 338 -17.56 17.64 -10.40
N GLY A 339 -17.65 17.54 -11.73
CA GLY A 339 -18.91 17.44 -12.47
C GLY A 339 -19.97 18.43 -11.98
N ASN A 340 -21.21 17.94 -11.78
CA ASN A 340 -22.32 18.71 -11.18
C ASN A 340 -22.43 18.46 -9.67
N SER A 341 -21.32 18.51 -8.94
CA SER A 341 -21.33 18.36 -7.48
C SER A 341 -22.11 19.47 -6.78
N SER A 342 -22.82 19.11 -5.71
CA SER A 342 -23.65 20.00 -4.89
C SER A 342 -23.53 19.62 -3.42
N ALA A 343 -24.12 20.40 -2.51
CA ALA A 343 -24.14 20.09 -1.07
C ALA A 343 -24.73 18.70 -0.74
N SER A 344 -25.63 18.18 -1.58
CA SER A 344 -26.31 16.89 -1.37
C SER A 344 -25.72 15.73 -2.19
N SER A 345 -24.85 16.00 -3.15
CA SER A 345 -24.36 14.98 -4.09
C SER A 345 -22.95 15.28 -4.58
N LEU A 346 -22.02 14.35 -4.36
CA LEU A 346 -20.66 14.41 -4.91
C LEU A 346 -20.58 13.57 -6.19
N SER A 347 -20.21 14.22 -7.30
CA SER A 347 -19.83 13.56 -8.55
C SER A 347 -18.34 13.84 -8.76
N LEU A 348 -17.49 12.84 -8.54
CA LEU A 348 -16.04 13.01 -8.55
C LEU A 348 -15.38 11.99 -9.47
N ASN A 349 -14.67 12.46 -10.50
CA ASN A 349 -13.65 11.68 -11.17
C ASN A 349 -12.28 12.19 -10.73
N ALA A 350 -11.34 11.28 -10.48
CA ALA A 350 -9.98 11.64 -10.11
C ALA A 350 -8.98 10.83 -10.94
N TRP A 351 -7.91 11.48 -11.37
CA TRP A 351 -6.81 10.86 -12.10
C TRP A 351 -5.54 10.93 -11.27
N TYR A 352 -4.75 9.88 -11.38
CA TYR A 352 -3.46 9.73 -10.72
C TYR A 352 -2.40 9.40 -11.77
N ASN A 353 -1.17 9.73 -11.44
CA ASN A 353 -0.04 9.54 -12.33
C ASN A 353 0.57 8.13 -12.14
N GLN A 354 0.70 7.37 -13.23
CA GLN A 354 1.31 6.03 -13.24
C GLN A 354 2.61 5.94 -14.04
N THR A 355 3.16 7.08 -14.47
CA THR A 355 4.28 7.14 -15.42
C THR A 355 5.53 6.41 -14.90
N SER A 356 5.76 6.38 -13.59
CA SER A 356 6.90 5.70 -12.96
C SER A 356 6.86 4.17 -13.03
N THR A 357 5.76 3.55 -13.48
CA THR A 357 5.56 2.09 -13.41
C THR A 357 5.73 1.34 -14.72
N THR A 358 5.84 2.06 -15.85
CA THR A 358 6.11 1.45 -17.16
C THR A 358 7.56 1.04 -17.38
N ALA A 359 8.47 1.36 -16.47
CA ALA A 359 9.89 1.01 -16.60
C ALA A 359 10.22 -0.49 -16.37
N GLY A 360 9.26 -1.31 -15.93
CA GLY A 360 9.48 -2.74 -15.63
C GLY A 360 8.53 -3.67 -16.40
N GLY A 361 9.04 -4.36 -17.41
CA GLY A 361 8.25 -5.23 -18.28
C GLY A 361 7.52 -6.37 -17.58
N GLY A 362 6.28 -6.64 -18.03
CA GLY A 362 5.56 -7.92 -17.91
C GLY A 362 5.26 -8.49 -16.52
N GLY A 363 5.65 -7.80 -15.44
CA GLY A 363 5.40 -8.24 -14.07
C GLY A 363 3.95 -8.01 -13.60
N PRO A 364 3.55 -8.57 -12.45
CA PRO A 364 2.29 -8.24 -11.80
C PRO A 364 2.20 -6.72 -11.57
N GLY A 365 1.04 -6.13 -11.81
CA GLY A 365 0.84 -4.69 -11.64
C GLY A 365 1.13 -4.22 -10.20
N THR A 366 1.75 -3.05 -10.07
CA THR A 366 2.02 -2.42 -8.77
C THR A 366 0.74 -1.92 -8.12
N THR A 367 0.59 -2.11 -6.81
CA THR A 367 -0.55 -1.59 -6.04
C THR A 367 -0.31 -0.12 -5.65
N PHE A 368 -1.24 0.77 -6.00
CA PHE A 368 -1.14 2.20 -5.69
C PHE A 368 -2.00 2.59 -4.48
N ARG A 369 -1.50 3.56 -3.70
CA ARG A 369 -2.23 4.11 -2.55
C ARG A 369 -3.02 5.36 -2.98
N LEU A 370 -4.24 5.13 -3.45
CA LEU A 370 -5.17 6.20 -3.85
C LEU A 370 -5.94 6.95 -2.74
N PRO A 371 -5.95 6.54 -1.45
CA PRO A 371 -6.76 7.26 -0.45
C PRO A 371 -6.43 8.74 -0.30
N GLY A 372 -5.16 9.16 -0.52
CA GLY A 372 -4.78 10.57 -0.44
C GLY A 372 -5.47 11.41 -1.52
N LEU A 373 -5.50 10.91 -2.75
CA LEU A 373 -6.16 11.55 -3.89
C LEU A 373 -7.66 11.76 -3.64
N LEU A 374 -8.32 10.72 -3.13
CA LEU A 374 -9.75 10.77 -2.81
C LEU A 374 -10.02 11.67 -1.61
N ASN A 375 -9.15 11.63 -0.59
CA ASN A 375 -9.25 12.49 0.58
C ASN A 375 -9.26 13.97 0.20
N LEU A 376 -8.31 14.41 -0.63
CA LEU A 376 -8.25 15.80 -1.07
C LEU A 376 -9.50 16.22 -1.85
N GLY A 377 -9.98 15.37 -2.77
CA GLY A 377 -11.20 15.65 -3.54
C GLY A 377 -12.46 15.74 -2.66
N VAL A 378 -12.65 14.78 -1.75
CA VAL A 378 -13.81 14.76 -0.84
C VAL A 378 -13.75 15.95 0.13
N LYS A 379 -12.57 16.25 0.68
CA LYS A 379 -12.35 17.41 1.54
C LYS A 379 -12.67 18.71 0.81
N ALA A 380 -12.17 18.90 -0.41
CA ALA A 380 -12.42 20.09 -1.21
C ALA A 380 -13.92 20.29 -1.47
N TRP A 381 -14.63 19.22 -1.84
CA TRP A 381 -16.07 19.25 -2.00
C TRP A 381 -16.80 19.60 -0.70
N TRP A 382 -16.43 18.97 0.42
CA TRP A 382 -17.04 19.24 1.72
C TRP A 382 -16.88 20.70 2.12
N MET A 383 -15.67 21.23 2.00
CA MET A 383 -15.34 22.61 2.35
C MET A 383 -16.14 23.60 1.51
N GLU A 384 -16.16 23.43 0.18
CA GLU A 384 -16.89 24.34 -0.71
C GLU A 384 -18.41 24.22 -0.56
N SER A 385 -18.95 23.00 -0.61
CA SER A 385 -20.38 22.76 -0.78
C SER A 385 -21.17 22.54 0.51
N VAL A 386 -20.52 22.10 1.61
CA VAL A 386 -21.23 21.65 2.82
C VAL A 386 -20.82 22.43 4.07
N SER A 387 -19.54 22.78 4.23
CA SER A 387 -19.03 23.46 5.42
C SER A 387 -19.65 24.85 5.61
N ASN A 388 -19.95 25.54 4.50
CA ASN A 388 -20.70 26.80 4.54
C ASN A 388 -22.13 26.64 5.12
N ALA A 389 -22.66 25.42 5.16
CA ALA A 389 -23.97 25.08 5.71
C ALA A 389 -23.91 24.36 7.08
N SER A 390 -22.74 23.93 7.54
CA SER A 390 -22.57 23.04 8.72
C SER A 390 -21.49 23.55 9.67
N SER A 391 -21.67 23.41 10.99
CA SER A 391 -20.68 23.83 12.01
C SER A 391 -19.39 22.99 12.06
N VAL A 392 -19.22 22.01 11.16
CA VAL A 392 -18.05 21.12 11.11
C VAL A 392 -17.03 21.70 10.13
N SER A 393 -15.85 22.05 10.66
CA SER A 393 -14.83 22.85 9.97
C SER A 393 -13.99 22.11 8.93
N SER A 394 -13.93 20.77 8.97
CA SER A 394 -13.21 19.96 7.96
C SER A 394 -13.58 18.48 8.04
N VAL A 395 -13.40 17.76 6.93
CA VAL A 395 -13.47 16.30 6.85
C VAL A 395 -12.16 15.81 6.22
N GLU A 396 -11.37 15.07 6.99
CA GLU A 396 -10.05 14.61 6.56
C GLU A 396 -9.77 13.18 7.02
N LEU A 397 -9.20 12.39 6.10
CA LEU A 397 -8.63 11.08 6.39
C LEU A 397 -7.31 11.26 7.15
N LEU A 398 -7.33 11.02 8.46
CA LEU A 398 -6.16 11.19 9.33
C LEU A 398 -5.05 10.17 9.07
N GLY A 399 -5.38 8.96 8.64
CA GLY A 399 -4.36 7.97 8.37
C GLY A 399 -4.88 6.65 7.85
N LEU A 400 -3.98 5.91 7.23
CA LEU A 400 -4.18 4.55 6.77
C LEU A 400 -3.51 3.61 7.77
N MET A 401 -4.26 2.61 8.20
CA MET A 401 -3.78 1.57 9.09
C MET A 401 -4.08 0.21 8.47
N SER A 402 -3.12 -0.70 8.56
CA SER A 402 -3.35 -2.10 8.20
C SER A 402 -4.18 -2.83 9.25
N MET A 403 -4.67 -4.01 8.92
CA MET A 403 -5.22 -4.91 9.93
C MET A 403 -4.09 -5.54 10.75
N PRO A 404 -4.32 -5.89 12.03
CA PRO A 404 -3.37 -6.67 12.81
C PRO A 404 -3.01 -7.98 12.10
N ILE A 405 -1.71 -8.28 12.04
CA ILE A 405 -1.19 -9.46 11.35
C ILE A 405 -0.68 -10.44 12.40
N PRO A 406 -1.21 -11.68 12.47
CA PRO A 406 -0.66 -12.68 13.36
C PRO A 406 0.70 -13.17 12.84
N ALA A 407 1.57 -13.60 13.75
CA ALA A 407 2.83 -14.24 13.36
C ALA A 407 2.52 -15.48 12.52
N ASN A 408 3.25 -15.64 11.43
CA ASN A 408 3.12 -16.79 10.54
C ASN A 408 4.48 -17.42 10.28
N LYS A 409 4.47 -18.56 9.60
CA LYS A 409 5.65 -19.27 9.13
C LYS A 409 5.37 -19.67 7.69
N LEU A 410 6.38 -19.57 6.82
CA LEU A 410 6.21 -20.07 5.46
C LEU A 410 6.02 -21.59 5.51
N SER A 411 4.85 -22.03 5.07
CA SER A 411 4.56 -23.44 4.81
C SER A 411 3.96 -23.54 3.42
N LEU A 412 4.49 -24.45 2.60
CA LEU A 412 3.81 -24.78 1.35
C LEU A 412 2.58 -25.61 1.67
N ASP A 413 1.45 -25.19 1.10
CA ASP A 413 0.21 -25.96 1.08
C ASP A 413 -0.23 -26.20 -0.36
N PHE A 414 0.09 -27.39 -0.88
CA PHE A 414 -0.26 -27.77 -2.25
C PHE A 414 -1.77 -27.94 -2.43
N SER A 415 -2.54 -28.12 -1.34
CA SER A 415 -4.00 -28.22 -1.37
C SER A 415 -4.64 -26.93 -1.90
N SER A 416 -4.12 -25.78 -1.45
CA SER A 416 -4.57 -24.46 -1.88
C SER A 416 -4.20 -24.15 -3.35
N LEU A 417 -3.07 -24.68 -3.84
CA LEU A 417 -2.59 -24.44 -5.21
C LEU A 417 -3.30 -25.33 -6.25
N LEU A 418 -3.60 -26.58 -5.89
CA LEU A 418 -4.16 -27.59 -6.80
C LEU A 418 -5.66 -27.85 -6.59
N GLY A 419 -6.28 -27.15 -5.64
CA GLY A 419 -7.72 -27.20 -5.40
C GLY A 419 -8.58 -27.10 -6.66
N PRO A 420 -8.31 -26.16 -7.60
CA PRO A 420 -9.03 -26.06 -8.86
C PRO A 420 -8.86 -27.29 -9.79
N LEU A 421 -7.68 -27.93 -9.77
CA LEU A 421 -7.39 -29.13 -10.55
C LEU A 421 -8.13 -30.34 -9.99
N PHE A 422 -8.12 -30.52 -8.66
CA PHE A 422 -8.90 -31.57 -8.01
C PHE A 422 -10.40 -31.36 -8.18
N TYR A 423 -10.87 -30.12 -8.09
CA TYR A 423 -12.27 -29.76 -8.34
C TYR A 423 -12.69 -30.13 -9.78
N THR A 424 -11.90 -29.74 -10.78
CA THR A 424 -12.20 -30.09 -12.18
C THR A 424 -12.16 -31.61 -12.40
N TRP A 425 -11.21 -32.33 -11.80
CA TRP A 425 -11.16 -33.79 -11.87
C TRP A 425 -12.40 -34.45 -11.23
N VAL A 426 -12.85 -33.99 -10.07
CA VAL A 426 -14.07 -34.51 -9.42
C VAL A 426 -15.32 -34.23 -10.25
N VAL A 427 -15.44 -33.04 -10.84
CA VAL A 427 -16.55 -32.69 -11.73
C VAL A 427 -16.52 -33.52 -13.00
N GLN A 428 -15.34 -33.80 -13.57
CA GLN A 428 -15.18 -34.65 -14.75
C GLN A 428 -15.57 -36.12 -14.49
N LEU A 429 -15.41 -36.63 -13.26
CA LEU A 429 -15.92 -37.95 -12.87
C LEU A 429 -17.45 -38.02 -12.86
N LEU A 430 -18.15 -36.89 -12.73
CA LEU A 430 -19.62 -36.82 -12.75
C LEU A 430 -20.19 -36.89 -14.17
N PHE A 431 -19.42 -36.51 -15.18
CA PHE A 431 -19.82 -36.59 -16.57
C PHE A 431 -19.47 -37.97 -17.14
N PRO A 432 -20.35 -38.58 -17.95
CA PRO A 432 -20.03 -39.83 -18.62
C PRO A 432 -18.80 -39.62 -19.50
N THR A 433 -17.68 -40.25 -19.13
CA THR A 433 -16.50 -40.38 -19.99
C THR A 433 -16.98 -40.94 -21.32
N LEU A 434 -16.85 -40.14 -22.38
CA LEU A 434 -17.19 -40.53 -23.76
C LEU A 434 -16.57 -41.87 -24.15
#